data_AF-A0A151LAN5-F1
#
_entry.id   AF-A0A151LAN5-F1
#
_cell.length_a   1.000
_cell.length_b   1.000
_cell.length_c   1.000
_cell.angle_alpha   90.00
_cell.angle_beta   90.00
_cell.angle_gamma   90.00
#
_symmetry.space_group_name_H-M   'P 1'
#
loop_
_entity.id
_entity.type
_entity.pdbx_description
1 polymer ?
#
loop_
_entity_poly.entity_id
_entity_poly.type
_entity_poly.pdbx_seq_one_letter_code
_entity_poly.pdbx_strand_id
1 'polypeptide(L)'
;MEDNNNNNETNLKTGQNGEQFYFLNPSEFIRNKEKVLKEFITKKYDDIIKQNKLSPDIRCTYFQCNPKIVIFTTYTPFQKYESVVSLKNVDTAARRLNVQINEDNTFKVIYITDIKKKIAPGMLFNFKIEFYPKSQGNYEYDLEVHSEGKYFLLPIRCMNDQIILNVQDEVIIDDTPIYMKSEKNISIKNIGQYENKFEVIINPPFYLSVSSSIHTLKRGEIEH
;
A
#
# COMPACT_ATOMS: atom_id res chain seq x y z
N MET A 1 31.78 1.05 -8.98
CA MET A 1 32.19 2.46 -9.14
C MET A 1 30.91 3.25 -9.19
N GLU A 2 30.81 4.21 -8.29
CA GLU A 2 29.63 4.93 -7.85
C GLU A 2 29.08 5.84 -8.94
N ASP A 3 27.76 5.86 -9.11
CA ASP A 3 27.06 7.01 -9.71
C ASP A 3 26.15 7.61 -8.63
N ASN A 4 26.76 8.55 -7.88
CA ASN A 4 26.09 9.47 -6.97
C ASN A 4 25.33 10.52 -7.78
N ASN A 5 24.01 10.35 -7.94
CA ASN A 5 23.14 11.46 -8.31
C ASN A 5 22.59 12.13 -7.05
N ASN A 6 23.39 13.06 -6.52
CA ASN A 6 22.98 14.06 -5.53
C ASN A 6 22.00 15.05 -6.18
N ASN A 7 20.70 14.82 -6.03
CA ASN A 7 19.71 15.89 -6.13
C ASN A 7 19.50 16.49 -4.73
N ASN A 8 20.45 17.31 -4.29
CA ASN A 8 20.25 18.21 -3.16
C ASN A 8 19.43 19.42 -3.64
N GLU A 9 18.11 19.28 -3.67
CA GLU A 9 17.24 20.46 -3.69
C GLU A 9 17.46 21.20 -2.35
N THR A 10 18.09 22.37 -2.43
CA THR A 10 18.34 23.22 -1.26
C THR A 10 17.02 23.70 -0.66
N ASN A 11 16.69 23.20 0.53
CA ASN A 11 15.48 23.52 1.30
C ASN A 11 15.41 24.97 1.85
N LEU A 12 16.24 25.91 1.37
CA LEU A 12 16.25 27.30 1.83
C LEU A 12 15.21 28.15 1.08
N LYS A 13 14.39 28.90 1.82
CA LYS A 13 13.51 29.94 1.28
C LYS A 13 13.69 31.26 2.04
N THR A 14 13.43 32.37 1.36
CA THR A 14 13.55 33.73 1.92
C THR A 14 12.16 34.30 2.17
N GLY A 15 11.88 34.72 3.40
CA GLY A 15 10.62 35.36 3.78
C GLY A 15 10.53 36.82 3.30
N GLN A 16 9.32 37.38 3.33
CA GLN A 16 9.06 38.78 2.89
C GLN A 16 9.84 39.83 3.69
N ASN A 17 10.38 39.45 4.86
CA ASN A 17 11.19 40.30 5.74
C ASN A 17 12.71 40.05 5.63
N GLY A 18 13.17 39.18 4.72
CA GLY A 18 14.59 38.87 4.54
C GLY A 18 15.16 37.77 5.42
N GLU A 19 14.35 37.15 6.31
CA GLU A 19 14.74 35.98 7.10
C GLU A 19 14.82 34.72 6.22
N GLN A 20 15.93 33.98 6.33
CA GLN A 20 16.05 32.67 5.68
C GLN A 20 15.53 31.59 6.63
N PHE A 21 14.77 30.65 6.08
CA PHE A 21 14.28 29.51 6.83
C PHE A 21 14.40 28.24 6.00
N TYR A 22 14.63 27.13 6.70
CA TYR A 22 14.63 25.80 6.10
C TYR A 22 13.21 25.24 6.09
N PHE A 23 12.78 24.73 4.93
CA PHE A 23 11.47 24.13 4.75
C PHE A 23 11.59 22.64 4.48
N LEU A 24 10.98 21.80 5.31
CA LEU A 24 10.85 20.36 5.04
C LEU A 24 9.46 20.10 4.44
N ASN A 25 9.40 19.60 3.21
CA ASN A 25 8.14 19.14 2.62
C ASN A 25 7.71 17.82 3.30
N PRO A 26 6.44 17.68 3.72
CA PRO A 26 5.93 16.38 4.15
C PRO A 26 6.04 15.40 2.99
N SER A 27 6.47 14.17 3.28
CA SER A 27 6.65 13.13 2.28
C SER A 27 5.34 12.85 1.51
N GLU A 28 5.44 12.32 0.28
CA GLU A 28 4.24 11.95 -0.49
C GLU A 28 3.29 11.02 0.28
N PHE A 29 3.82 10.26 1.25
CA PHE A 29 3.05 9.41 2.17
C PHE A 29 1.97 10.18 2.93
N ILE A 30 2.28 11.38 3.43
CA ILE A 30 1.34 12.18 4.22
C ILE A 30 0.28 12.79 3.29
N ARG A 31 0.69 13.25 2.10
CA ARG A 31 -0.21 13.91 1.13
C ARG A 31 -1.21 12.97 0.47
N ASN A 32 -0.83 11.70 0.23
CA ASN A 32 -1.68 10.73 -0.45
C ASN A 32 -1.58 9.33 0.17
N LYS A 33 -1.95 9.26 1.45
CA LYS A 33 -1.83 8.05 2.29
C LYS A 33 -2.44 6.80 1.66
N GLU A 34 -3.63 6.91 1.06
CA GLU A 34 -4.30 5.77 0.44
C GLU A 34 -3.52 5.25 -0.79
N LYS A 35 -3.08 6.16 -1.67
CA LYS A 35 -2.27 5.80 -2.84
C LYS A 35 -0.95 5.15 -2.43
N VAL A 36 -0.23 5.76 -1.48
CA VAL A 36 1.06 5.25 -1.03
C VAL A 36 0.91 3.90 -0.33
N LEU A 37 -0.15 3.70 0.46
CA LEU A 37 -0.44 2.39 1.06
C LEU A 37 -0.74 1.33 -0.01
N LYS A 38 -1.53 1.66 -1.04
CA LYS A 38 -1.80 0.75 -2.16
C LYS A 38 -0.53 0.41 -2.95
N GLU A 39 0.35 1.38 -3.18
CA GLU A 39 1.65 1.17 -3.85
C GLU A 39 2.58 0.30 -2.99
N PHE A 40 2.66 0.56 -1.69
CA PHE A 40 3.40 -0.27 -0.75
C PHE A 40 2.92 -1.72 -0.76
N ILE A 41 1.61 -1.94 -0.64
CA ILE A 41 1.02 -3.29 -0.70
C ILE A 41 1.35 -3.93 -2.05
N THR A 42 1.19 -3.22 -3.17
CA THR A 42 1.50 -3.75 -4.51
C THR A 42 2.96 -4.18 -4.60
N LYS A 43 3.90 -3.37 -4.11
CA LYS A 43 5.34 -3.69 -4.10
C LYS A 43 5.66 -4.87 -3.17
N LYS A 44 5.03 -4.94 -1.99
CA LYS A 44 5.21 -6.02 -1.01
C LYS A 44 4.82 -7.39 -1.57
N TYR A 45 3.79 -7.45 -2.43
CA TYR A 45 3.26 -8.70 -2.99
C TYR A 45 3.60 -8.89 -4.48
N ASP A 46 4.61 -8.17 -5.01
CA ASP A 46 5.01 -8.21 -6.41
C ASP A 46 5.36 -9.63 -6.91
N ASP A 47 5.98 -10.46 -6.06
CA ASP A 47 6.30 -11.86 -6.40
C ASP A 47 5.06 -12.71 -6.66
N ILE A 48 3.99 -12.50 -5.89
CA ILE A 48 2.72 -13.21 -6.09
C ILE A 48 2.02 -12.67 -7.34
N ILE A 49 2.00 -11.34 -7.52
CA ILE A 49 1.44 -10.67 -8.70
C ILE A 49 2.10 -11.17 -9.99
N LYS A 50 3.43 -11.29 -9.98
CA LYS A 50 4.23 -11.82 -11.10
C LYS A 50 4.20 -13.34 -11.18
N GLN A 51 3.50 -14.01 -10.27
CA GLN A 51 3.37 -15.48 -10.17
C GLN A 51 4.74 -16.18 -10.09
N ASN A 52 5.71 -15.55 -9.42
CA ASN A 52 7.08 -16.08 -9.25
C ASN A 52 7.12 -17.28 -8.29
N LYS A 53 6.12 -17.42 -7.42
CA LYS A 53 6.00 -18.55 -6.48
C LYS A 53 5.50 -19.84 -7.12
N LEU A 54 4.90 -19.77 -8.32
CA LEU A 54 4.35 -20.92 -9.02
C LEU A 54 5.39 -21.47 -10.00
N SER A 55 5.45 -22.80 -10.12
CA SER A 55 6.29 -23.41 -11.17
C SER A 55 5.72 -23.09 -12.56
N PRO A 56 6.57 -22.96 -13.60
CA PRO A 56 6.11 -22.66 -14.96
C PRO A 56 5.09 -23.68 -15.51
N ASP A 57 5.17 -24.93 -15.08
CA ASP A 57 4.30 -26.02 -15.55
C ASP A 57 2.86 -25.84 -15.07
N ILE A 58 2.65 -25.39 -13.83
CA ILE A 58 1.33 -25.20 -13.22
C ILE A 58 0.78 -23.79 -13.39
N ARG A 59 1.64 -22.81 -13.73
CA ARG A 59 1.27 -21.41 -13.87
C ARG A 59 0.38 -21.18 -15.10
N CYS A 60 -0.80 -20.61 -14.88
CA CYS A 60 -1.71 -20.18 -15.93
C CYS A 60 -1.28 -18.82 -16.51
N THR A 61 -1.14 -18.74 -17.83
CA THR A 61 -0.82 -17.50 -18.58
C THR A 61 -1.89 -17.12 -19.60
N TYR A 62 -3.01 -17.85 -19.63
CA TYR A 62 -4.06 -17.67 -20.62
C TYR A 62 -4.92 -16.41 -20.40
N PHE A 63 -4.90 -15.88 -19.18
CA PHE A 63 -5.71 -14.74 -18.79
C PHE A 63 -4.86 -13.57 -18.33
N GLN A 64 -5.16 -12.38 -18.84
CA GLN A 64 -4.70 -11.13 -18.27
C GLN A 64 -5.72 -10.64 -17.24
N CYS A 65 -5.30 -10.52 -15.98
CA CYS A 65 -6.13 -10.09 -14.87
C CYS A 65 -6.00 -8.58 -14.60
N ASN A 66 -7.12 -7.90 -14.40
CA ASN A 66 -7.17 -6.51 -13.96
C ASN A 66 -8.26 -6.30 -12.90
N PRO A 67 -7.93 -5.78 -11.70
CA PRO A 67 -6.59 -5.49 -11.22
C PRO A 67 -5.78 -6.77 -10.94
N LYS A 68 -4.45 -6.69 -10.92
CA LYS A 68 -3.58 -7.84 -10.61
C LYS A 68 -3.51 -8.19 -9.12
N ILE A 69 -3.95 -7.27 -8.27
CA ILE A 69 -4.12 -7.40 -6.82
C ILE A 69 -5.37 -6.63 -6.42
N VAL A 70 -6.22 -7.21 -5.59
CA VAL A 70 -7.41 -6.54 -5.07
C VAL A 70 -7.07 -5.98 -3.69
N ILE A 71 -7.21 -4.67 -3.51
CA ILE A 71 -6.84 -3.99 -2.27
C ILE A 71 -8.07 -3.31 -1.67
N PHE A 72 -8.36 -3.63 -0.41
CA PHE A 72 -9.34 -2.91 0.41
C PHE A 72 -8.61 -2.18 1.54
N THR A 73 -8.84 -0.88 1.66
CA THR A 73 -8.31 -0.03 2.74
C THR A 73 -9.45 0.64 3.48
N THR A 74 -9.20 1.10 4.70
CA THR A 74 -10.12 1.98 5.43
C THR A 74 -11.52 1.35 5.65
N TYR A 75 -11.55 0.07 6.00
CA TYR A 75 -12.81 -0.65 6.22
C TYR A 75 -13.22 -0.72 7.69
N THR A 76 -14.53 -0.77 7.89
CA THR A 76 -15.18 -0.94 9.19
C THR A 76 -15.78 -2.34 9.28
N PRO A 77 -15.69 -3.04 10.43
CA PRO A 77 -16.31 -4.33 10.61
C PRO A 77 -17.81 -4.32 10.31
N PHE A 78 -18.33 -5.44 9.83
CA PHE A 78 -19.73 -5.67 9.52
C PHE A 78 -20.31 -4.80 8.40
N GLN A 79 -19.47 -4.10 7.65
CA GLN A 79 -19.83 -3.43 6.40
C GLN A 79 -19.41 -4.27 5.20
N LYS A 80 -20.06 -4.07 4.06
CA LYS A 80 -19.73 -4.73 2.79
C LYS A 80 -18.90 -3.81 1.91
N TYR A 81 -17.82 -4.35 1.35
CA TYR A 81 -16.99 -3.70 0.35
C TYR A 81 -16.93 -4.55 -0.92
N GLU A 82 -16.73 -3.91 -2.07
CA GLU A 82 -16.81 -4.58 -3.36
C GLU A 82 -15.68 -4.10 -4.28
N SER A 83 -15.11 -5.03 -5.05
CA SER A 83 -14.15 -4.70 -6.11
C SER A 83 -14.40 -5.58 -7.34
N VAL A 84 -14.38 -4.96 -8.51
CA VAL A 84 -14.60 -5.67 -9.79
C VAL A 84 -13.26 -6.14 -10.34
N VAL A 85 -13.23 -7.40 -10.75
CA VAL A 85 -12.11 -8.05 -11.40
C VAL A 85 -12.52 -8.45 -12.82
N SER A 86 -11.68 -8.09 -13.77
CA SER A 86 -11.82 -8.39 -15.19
C SER A 86 -10.70 -9.33 -15.64
N LEU A 87 -11.08 -10.46 -16.21
CA LEU A 87 -10.14 -11.41 -16.82
C LEU A 87 -10.32 -11.38 -18.34
N LYS A 88 -9.27 -11.00 -19.06
CA LYS A 88 -9.23 -11.06 -20.53
C LYS A 88 -8.58 -12.36 -20.97
N ASN A 89 -9.27 -13.17 -21.79
CA ASN A 89 -8.61 -14.30 -22.44
C ASN A 89 -7.64 -13.76 -23.50
N VAL A 90 -6.33 -13.92 -23.27
CA VAL A 90 -5.26 -13.51 -24.20
C VAL A 90 -4.69 -14.68 -25.00
N ASP A 91 -5.20 -15.88 -24.76
CA ASP A 91 -4.85 -17.07 -25.52
C ASP A 91 -5.59 -17.12 -26.87
N THR A 92 -5.08 -17.94 -27.79
CA THR A 92 -5.67 -18.12 -29.13
C THR A 92 -6.90 -19.03 -29.12
N ALA A 93 -7.11 -19.82 -28.06
CA ALA A 93 -8.24 -20.72 -27.92
C ALA A 93 -9.25 -20.24 -26.86
N ALA A 94 -10.49 -20.70 -26.96
CA ALA A 94 -11.49 -20.46 -25.93
C ALA A 94 -11.18 -21.27 -24.66
N ARG A 95 -11.07 -20.60 -23.51
CA ARG A 95 -10.60 -21.20 -22.24
C ARG A 95 -11.70 -21.28 -21.18
N ARG A 96 -11.71 -22.37 -20.41
CA ARG A 96 -12.59 -22.52 -19.25
C ARG A 96 -12.02 -21.75 -18.07
N LEU A 97 -12.91 -21.22 -17.22
CA LEU A 97 -12.52 -20.55 -15.99
C LEU A 97 -13.24 -21.20 -14.82
N ASN A 98 -12.50 -21.47 -13.76
CA ASN A 98 -13.06 -21.85 -12.47
C ASN A 98 -12.38 -21.04 -11.37
N VAL A 99 -13.17 -20.27 -10.60
CA VAL A 99 -12.67 -19.45 -9.50
C VAL A 99 -13.00 -20.17 -8.20
N GLN A 100 -11.98 -20.55 -7.43
CA GLN A 100 -12.14 -21.28 -6.17
C GLN A 100 -11.98 -20.34 -4.98
N ILE A 101 -13.00 -20.30 -4.11
CA ILE A 101 -13.00 -19.52 -2.88
C ILE A 101 -13.36 -20.39 -1.68
N ASN A 102 -12.70 -20.17 -0.55
CA ASN A 102 -12.99 -20.85 0.71
C ASN A 102 -14.27 -20.29 1.35
N GLU A 103 -15.03 -21.13 2.03
CA GLU A 103 -16.34 -20.79 2.62
C GLU A 103 -16.24 -20.01 3.96
N ASP A 104 -15.22 -19.17 4.13
CA ASP A 104 -14.96 -18.51 5.42
C ASP A 104 -15.89 -17.30 5.69
N ASN A 105 -16.83 -17.00 4.79
CA ASN A 105 -17.76 -15.86 4.80
C ASN A 105 -17.08 -14.47 4.84
N THR A 106 -15.75 -14.37 4.82
CA THR A 106 -15.02 -13.10 4.80
C THR A 106 -15.00 -12.53 3.38
N PHE A 107 -14.80 -13.40 2.40
CA PHE A 107 -14.77 -13.05 0.99
C PHE A 107 -15.83 -13.85 0.23
N LYS A 108 -16.45 -13.23 -0.77
CA LYS A 108 -17.36 -13.90 -1.71
C LYS A 108 -17.05 -13.48 -3.14
N VAL A 109 -17.25 -14.41 -4.07
CA VAL A 109 -17.14 -14.14 -5.50
C VAL A 109 -18.54 -14.13 -6.10
N ILE A 110 -18.91 -13.01 -6.72
CA ILE A 110 -20.19 -12.83 -7.42
C ILE A 110 -19.91 -12.63 -8.91
N TYR A 111 -20.42 -13.52 -9.75
CA TYR A 111 -20.24 -13.41 -11.19
C TYR A 111 -21.14 -12.31 -11.77
N ILE A 112 -20.54 -11.38 -12.50
CA ILE A 112 -21.27 -10.28 -13.19
C ILE A 112 -21.63 -10.73 -14.60
N THR A 113 -20.67 -11.37 -15.28
CA THR A 113 -20.89 -12.02 -16.57
C THR A 113 -21.50 -13.39 -16.34
N ASP A 114 -22.46 -13.77 -17.21
CA ASP A 114 -22.99 -15.15 -17.21
C ASP A 114 -21.86 -16.16 -17.18
N ILE A 115 -22.02 -17.18 -16.34
CA ILE A 115 -21.06 -18.28 -16.19
C ILE A 115 -21.11 -19.12 -17.48
N LYS A 116 -20.43 -18.65 -18.51
CA LYS A 116 -20.25 -19.38 -19.76
C LYS A 116 -19.20 -20.46 -19.53
N LYS A 117 -19.43 -21.64 -20.10
CA LYS A 117 -18.48 -22.77 -20.01
C LYS A 117 -17.09 -22.42 -20.53
N LYS A 118 -16.96 -21.49 -21.49
CA LYS A 118 -15.69 -21.04 -22.07
C LYS A 118 -15.74 -19.55 -22.43
N ILE A 119 -14.60 -18.86 -22.28
CA ILE A 119 -14.39 -17.46 -22.65
C ILE A 119 -13.64 -17.46 -23.98
N ALA A 120 -14.21 -16.83 -25.02
CA ALA A 120 -13.58 -16.75 -26.33
C ALA A 120 -12.32 -15.86 -26.31
N PRO A 121 -11.36 -16.08 -27.23
CA PRO A 121 -10.18 -15.23 -27.37
C PRO A 121 -10.53 -13.74 -27.45
N GLY A 122 -9.80 -12.91 -26.70
CA GLY A 122 -10.01 -11.46 -26.66
C GLY A 122 -11.19 -10.98 -25.81
N MET A 123 -12.09 -11.86 -25.35
CA MET A 123 -13.24 -11.50 -24.52
C MET A 123 -12.89 -11.33 -23.05
N LEU A 124 -13.68 -10.49 -22.38
CA LEU A 124 -13.60 -10.25 -20.94
C LEU A 124 -14.60 -11.12 -20.18
N PHE A 125 -14.21 -11.55 -19.00
CA PHE A 125 -15.06 -12.13 -17.99
C PHE A 125 -14.95 -11.30 -16.71
N ASN A 126 -16.08 -10.78 -16.23
CA ASN A 126 -16.11 -9.92 -15.06
C ASN A 126 -16.77 -10.64 -13.88
N PHE A 127 -16.13 -10.55 -12.73
CA PHE A 127 -16.69 -10.96 -11.44
C PHE A 127 -16.37 -9.90 -10.39
N LYS A 128 -17.12 -9.94 -9.29
CA LYS A 128 -16.97 -9.06 -8.16
C LYS A 128 -16.46 -9.86 -6.97
N ILE A 129 -15.49 -9.30 -6.27
CA ILE A 129 -15.07 -9.76 -4.96
C ILE A 129 -15.83 -8.90 -3.94
N GLU A 130 -16.66 -9.54 -3.13
CA GLU A 130 -17.26 -8.93 -1.96
C GLU A 130 -16.42 -9.25 -0.72
N PHE A 131 -16.21 -8.26 0.13
CA PHE A 131 -15.46 -8.36 1.36
C PHE A 131 -16.34 -7.95 2.55
N TYR A 132 -16.39 -8.82 3.56
CA TYR A 132 -17.18 -8.71 4.77
C TYR A 132 -16.26 -8.84 6.00
N PRO A 133 -15.54 -7.77 6.39
CA PRO A 133 -14.69 -7.77 7.58
C PRO A 133 -15.48 -8.11 8.84
N LYS A 134 -14.99 -9.07 9.62
CA LYS A 134 -15.55 -9.44 10.94
C LYS A 134 -14.90 -8.66 12.09
N SER A 135 -13.74 -8.06 11.84
CA SER A 135 -12.93 -7.30 12.77
C SER A 135 -12.13 -6.23 12.02
N GLN A 136 -11.48 -5.36 12.77
CA GLN A 136 -10.64 -4.28 12.23
C GLN A 136 -9.22 -4.74 11.85
N GLY A 137 -8.94 -6.04 11.98
CA GLY A 137 -7.64 -6.62 11.63
C GLY A 137 -7.40 -6.66 10.12
N ASN A 138 -6.16 -6.91 9.73
CA ASN A 138 -5.79 -7.11 8.32
C ASN A 138 -6.28 -8.48 7.84
N TYR A 139 -6.65 -8.57 6.56
CA TYR A 139 -7.05 -9.81 5.92
C TYR A 139 -6.21 -10.07 4.68
N GLU A 140 -5.76 -11.31 4.52
CA GLU A 140 -5.05 -11.75 3.33
C GLU A 140 -5.72 -13.01 2.80
N TYR A 141 -5.95 -13.04 1.50
CA TYR A 141 -6.51 -14.19 0.82
C TYR A 141 -5.93 -14.29 -0.58
N ASP A 142 -5.50 -15.47 -1.00
CA ASP A 142 -5.00 -15.73 -2.35
C ASP A 142 -6.05 -16.54 -3.11
N LEU A 143 -6.77 -15.88 -4.02
CA LEU A 143 -7.83 -16.51 -4.80
C LEU A 143 -7.23 -17.32 -5.94
N GLU A 144 -7.53 -18.61 -5.99
CA GLU A 144 -7.06 -19.47 -7.07
C GLU A 144 -8.01 -19.41 -8.26
N VAL A 145 -7.45 -19.06 -9.42
CA VAL A 145 -8.17 -19.01 -10.68
C VAL A 145 -7.62 -20.10 -11.60
N HIS A 146 -8.43 -21.12 -11.81
CA HIS A 146 -8.08 -22.35 -12.53
C HIS A 146 -8.57 -22.32 -13.98
N SER A 147 -7.73 -22.83 -14.88
CA SER A 147 -8.02 -23.03 -16.30
C SER A 147 -7.15 -24.16 -16.86
N GLU A 148 -7.80 -25.20 -17.43
CA GLU A 148 -7.13 -26.28 -18.16
C GLU A 148 -5.98 -26.96 -17.37
N GLY A 149 -6.21 -27.22 -16.08
CA GLY A 149 -5.21 -27.87 -15.19
C GLY A 149 -4.10 -26.95 -14.68
N LYS A 150 -4.12 -25.67 -15.05
CA LYS A 150 -3.22 -24.63 -14.57
C LYS A 150 -3.97 -23.61 -13.74
N TYR A 151 -3.27 -22.86 -12.92
CA TYR A 151 -3.87 -21.78 -12.15
C TYR A 151 -2.94 -20.58 -11.98
N PHE A 152 -3.53 -19.45 -11.59
CA PHE A 152 -2.80 -18.30 -11.09
C PHE A 152 -3.46 -17.81 -9.80
N LEU A 153 -2.68 -17.11 -8.98
CA LEU A 153 -3.16 -16.51 -7.74
C LEU A 153 -3.57 -15.06 -7.98
N LEU A 154 -4.80 -14.71 -7.60
CA LEU A 154 -5.22 -13.32 -7.48
C LEU A 154 -5.17 -12.92 -5.99
N PRO A 155 -4.13 -12.18 -5.56
CA PRO A 155 -4.03 -11.74 -4.18
C PRO A 155 -5.11 -10.72 -3.85
N ILE A 156 -5.77 -10.93 -2.72
CA ILE A 156 -6.68 -10.00 -2.06
C ILE A 156 -6.01 -9.57 -0.76
N ARG A 157 -5.77 -8.26 -0.60
CA ARG A 157 -5.09 -7.70 0.57
C ARG A 157 -5.95 -6.60 1.16
N CYS A 158 -6.40 -6.81 2.40
CA CYS A 158 -7.16 -5.86 3.15
C CYS A 158 -6.28 -5.35 4.26
N MET A 159 -5.94 -4.06 4.22
CA MET A 159 -5.14 -3.43 5.26
C MET A 159 -5.93 -2.27 5.83
N ASN A 160 -6.25 -2.37 7.11
CA ASN A 160 -6.92 -1.29 7.79
C ASN A 160 -5.91 -0.14 7.96
N ASP A 161 -6.28 1.04 7.53
CA ASP A 161 -5.42 2.22 7.55
C ASP A 161 -5.43 2.94 8.90
N GLN A 162 -6.04 2.34 9.93
CA GLN A 162 -6.08 2.85 11.31
C GLN A 162 -4.76 2.70 12.07
N ILE A 163 -3.66 2.38 11.39
CA ILE A 163 -2.28 2.59 11.85
C ILE A 163 -1.89 3.98 11.34
N ILE A 164 -2.10 5.01 12.17
CA ILE A 164 -1.97 6.42 11.77
C ILE A 164 -1.06 7.15 12.74
N LEU A 165 0.03 7.68 12.20
CA LEU A 165 0.83 8.69 12.85
C LEU A 165 0.45 10.05 12.29
N ASN A 166 0.08 10.95 13.18
CA ASN A 166 -0.04 12.36 12.91
C ASN A 166 1.32 13.01 13.19
N VAL A 167 1.97 13.46 12.13
CA VAL A 167 3.25 14.16 12.18
C VAL A 167 2.99 15.61 11.80
N GLN A 168 3.76 16.55 12.36
CA GLN A 168 3.66 17.94 11.93
C GLN A 168 4.02 18.07 10.44
N ASP A 169 3.14 18.71 9.67
CA ASP A 169 3.30 18.85 8.22
C ASP A 169 4.47 19.76 7.85
N GLU A 170 4.76 20.77 8.65
CA GLU A 170 5.83 21.74 8.41
C GLU A 170 6.67 21.93 9.67
N VAL A 171 7.99 21.85 9.49
CA VAL A 171 8.98 22.14 10.55
C VAL A 171 9.81 23.32 10.08
N ILE A 172 9.58 24.48 10.70
CA ILE A 172 10.33 25.71 10.43
C ILE A 172 11.45 25.81 11.47
N ILE A 173 12.68 25.82 10.97
CA ILE A 173 13.91 26.05 11.75
C ILE A 173 14.43 27.44 11.36
N ASP A 174 14.51 28.31 12.35
CA ASP A 174 14.96 29.69 12.18
C ASP A 174 16.48 29.76 11.98
N ASP A 175 16.94 30.81 11.31
CA ASP A 175 18.36 31.10 11.15
C ASP A 175 19.05 31.19 12.51
N THR A 176 20.17 30.48 12.61
CA THR A 176 20.91 30.35 13.86
C THR A 176 22.30 30.97 13.69
N PRO A 177 22.74 31.86 14.60
CA PRO A 177 24.07 32.46 14.52
C PRO A 177 25.17 31.39 14.44
N ILE A 178 26.27 31.73 13.75
CA ILE A 178 27.43 30.86 13.61
C ILE A 178 27.95 30.49 15.02
N TYR A 179 28.22 29.20 15.24
CA TYR A 179 28.62 28.61 16.52
C TYR A 179 27.52 28.46 17.59
N MET A 180 26.25 28.71 17.26
CA MET A 180 25.13 28.39 18.14
C MET A 180 24.41 27.11 17.71
N LYS A 181 23.95 26.33 18.69
CA LYS A 181 23.09 25.17 18.47
C LYS A 181 21.64 25.62 18.38
N SER A 182 20.91 25.11 17.41
CA SER A 182 19.45 25.26 17.31
C SER A 182 18.79 23.90 17.41
N GLU A 183 17.68 23.85 18.13
CA GLU A 183 16.91 22.64 18.38
C GLU A 183 15.43 22.96 18.15
N LYS A 184 14.72 22.03 17.51
CA LYS A 184 13.28 22.12 17.28
C LYS A 184 12.65 20.80 17.67
N ASN A 185 11.60 20.85 18.50
CA ASN A 185 10.82 19.67 18.85
C ASN A 185 9.76 19.41 17.79
N ILE A 186 9.65 18.16 17.36
CA ILE A 186 8.65 17.71 16.38
C ILE A 186 7.80 16.66 17.07
N SER A 187 6.49 16.90 17.14
CA SER A 187 5.59 15.92 17.77
C SER A 187 5.10 14.88 16.75
N ILE A 188 5.26 13.60 17.07
CA ILE A 188 4.64 12.48 16.36
C ILE A 188 3.59 11.87 17.28
N LYS A 189 2.33 11.88 16.86
CA LYS A 189 1.21 11.35 17.64
C LYS A 189 0.60 10.15 16.96
N ASN A 190 0.38 9.07 17.70
CA ASN A 190 -0.45 7.99 17.22
C ASN A 190 -1.94 8.33 17.35
N ILE A 191 -2.56 8.72 16.25
CA ILE A 191 -4.03 8.93 16.15
C ILE A 191 -4.76 7.68 15.64
N GLY A 192 -4.02 6.61 15.37
CA GLY A 192 -4.54 5.30 15.02
C GLY A 192 -5.16 4.55 16.19
N GLN A 193 -5.73 3.38 15.90
CA GLN A 193 -6.37 2.51 16.90
C GLN A 193 -5.39 1.50 17.53
N TYR A 194 -4.18 1.38 16.99
CA TYR A 194 -3.20 0.35 17.34
C TYR A 194 -1.83 0.93 17.62
N GLU A 195 -0.97 0.14 18.28
CA GLU A 195 0.45 0.49 18.45
C GLU A 195 1.15 0.67 17.10
N ASN A 196 1.91 1.76 16.95
CA ASN A 196 2.68 2.08 15.76
C ASN A 196 4.17 1.92 16.08
N LYS A 197 4.90 1.28 15.17
CA LYS A 197 6.36 1.26 15.16
C LYS A 197 6.87 2.04 13.97
N PHE A 198 7.77 2.98 14.20
CA PHE A 198 8.30 3.85 13.15
C PHE A 198 9.77 4.20 13.40
N GLU A 199 10.43 4.63 12.34
CA GLU A 199 11.79 5.15 12.34
C GLU A 199 11.77 6.55 11.76
N VAL A 200 12.58 7.44 12.32
CA VAL A 200 12.75 8.81 11.82
C VAL A 200 14.14 8.90 11.20
N ILE A 201 14.19 9.20 9.90
CA ILE A 201 15.44 9.37 9.17
C ILE A 201 15.60 10.84 8.82
N ILE A 202 16.71 11.44 9.26
CA ILE A 202 17.06 12.83 8.97
C ILE A 202 18.39 12.84 8.24
N ASN A 203 18.48 13.62 7.16
CA ASN A 203 19.70 13.80 6.39
C ASN A 203 20.47 15.04 6.88
N PRO A 204 21.82 15.06 6.77
CA PRO A 204 22.62 16.25 7.06
C PRO A 204 22.10 17.50 6.32
N PRO A 205 22.21 18.70 6.91
CA PRO A 205 22.96 19.05 8.13
C PRO A 205 22.20 18.86 9.46
N PHE A 206 21.03 18.22 9.44
CA PHE A 206 20.20 18.02 10.63
C PHE A 206 20.47 16.66 11.28
N TYR A 207 20.25 16.58 12.60
CA TYR A 207 20.48 15.38 13.39
C TYR A 207 19.40 15.23 14.47
N LEU A 208 19.04 13.97 14.79
CA LEU A 208 18.17 13.66 15.91
C LEU A 208 18.95 13.71 17.22
N SER A 209 18.37 14.31 18.25
CA SER A 209 18.90 14.26 19.62
C SER A 209 18.62 12.91 20.30
N VAL A 210 17.64 12.16 19.80
CA VAL A 210 17.20 10.88 20.37
C VAL A 210 18.06 9.73 19.83
N SER A 211 18.45 8.82 20.74
CA SER A 211 19.41 7.74 20.44
C SER A 211 18.78 6.48 19.83
N SER A 212 17.46 6.31 19.93
CA SER A 212 16.77 5.14 19.36
C SER A 212 16.41 5.37 17.91
N SER A 213 16.70 4.39 17.07
CA SER A 213 16.32 4.37 15.65
C SER A 213 14.85 3.97 15.47
N ILE A 214 14.31 3.17 16.39
CA ILE A 214 12.95 2.62 16.29
C ILE A 214 12.13 3.06 17.51
N HIS A 215 11.02 3.72 17.21
CA HIS A 215 10.07 4.26 18.16
C HIS A 215 8.79 3.45 18.18
N THR A 216 8.14 3.36 19.33
CA THR A 216 6.88 2.62 19.51
C THR A 216 5.87 3.49 20.26
N LEU A 217 4.73 3.78 19.64
CA LEU A 217 3.65 4.57 20.23
C LEU A 217 2.37 3.77 20.32
N LYS A 218 1.82 3.58 21.53
CA LYS A 218 0.48 3.03 21.72
C LYS A 218 -0.58 4.05 21.29
N ARG A 219 -1.84 3.59 21.22
CA ARG A 219 -2.98 4.43 20.83
C ARG A 219 -3.03 5.70 21.70
N GLY A 220 -3.01 6.86 21.05
CA GLY A 220 -3.13 8.16 21.70
C GLY A 220 -1.82 8.73 22.28
N GLU A 221 -0.73 7.95 22.29
CA GLU A 221 0.58 8.41 22.76
C GLU A 221 1.21 9.39 21.75
N ILE A 222 2.10 10.23 22.29
CA ILE A 222 2.82 11.28 21.57
C ILE A 222 4.30 11.16 21.92
N GLU A 223 5.15 11.24 20.91
CA GLU A 223 6.59 11.43 21.06
C GLU A 223 6.97 12.86 20.65
N HIS A 224 7.99 13.41 21.29
CA HIS A 224 8.44 14.79 21.16
C HIS A 224 9.90 14.88 20.69
#